data_AF-A0A1V6D5S0-F1
#
_entry.id   AF-A0A1V6D5S0-F1
#
_cell.length_a   1.000
_cell.length_b   1.000
_cell.length_c   1.000
_cell.angle_alpha   90.00
_cell.angle_beta   90.00
_cell.angle_gamma   90.00
#
_symmetry.space_group_name_H-M   'P 1'
#
loop_
_entity.id
_entity.type
_entity.pdbx_description
1 polymer ?
#
loop_
_entity_poly.entity_id
_entity_poly.type
_entity_poly.pdbx_seq_one_letter_code
_entity_poly.pdbx_strand_id
1 'polypeptide(L)'
;MVTVDGEWIEFSFFRPSACKVHLAGDFNNWNHQQLPMARGRDGYWKARMRLPAGEFKFRYCADGEWFADYAAFGVEPGRFGLDSVVRVAPPTTPPVLKVIDMRSRTAHGQMAVA
;
A
#
# COMPACT_ATOMS: atom_id res chain seq x y z
N MET A 1 12.05 5.85 -7.24
CA MET A 1 11.04 5.71 -8.31
C MET A 1 9.92 4.83 -7.79
N VAL A 2 8.69 5.30 -7.95
CA VAL A 2 7.48 4.56 -7.58
C VAL A 2 6.71 4.25 -8.85
N THR A 3 6.25 3.01 -9.00
CA THR A 3 5.36 2.61 -10.09
C THR A 3 4.05 2.09 -9.53
N VAL A 4 2.96 2.36 -10.24
CA VAL A 4 1.59 2.02 -9.84
C VAL A 4 0.93 1.27 -10.99
N ASP A 5 0.47 0.05 -10.73
CA ASP A 5 -0.25 -0.83 -11.65
C ASP A 5 -1.53 -1.34 -10.98
N GLY A 6 -2.64 -0.64 -11.21
CA GLY A 6 -3.87 -0.82 -10.44
C GLY A 6 -3.62 -0.56 -8.95
N GLU A 7 -3.87 -1.56 -8.11
CA GLU A 7 -3.59 -1.51 -6.67
C GLU A 7 -2.16 -1.91 -6.31
N TRP A 8 -1.37 -2.42 -7.27
CA TRP A 8 0.00 -2.85 -7.01
C TRP A 8 0.97 -1.68 -7.12
N ILE A 9 1.74 -1.48 -6.07
CA ILE A 9 2.76 -0.44 -5.97
C ILE A 9 4.11 -1.11 -5.87
N GLU A 10 5.05 -0.72 -6.73
CA GLU A 10 6.46 -1.05 -6.56
C GLU A 10 7.25 0.21 -6.21
N PHE A 11 7.91 0.15 -5.06
CA PHE A 11 8.88 1.13 -4.60
C PHE A 11 10.27 0.65 -5.00
N SER A 12 11.00 1.50 -5.73
CA SER A 12 12.36 1.23 -6.20
C SER A 12 13.31 2.34 -5.77
N PHE A 13 14.37 1.98 -5.04
CA PHE A 13 15.31 2.93 -4.43
C PHE A 13 16.77 2.57 -4.71
N PHE A 14 17.48 3.43 -5.44
CA PHE A 14 18.88 3.19 -5.78
C PHE A 14 19.81 3.56 -4.62
N ARG A 15 20.40 2.56 -3.97
CA ARG A 15 21.44 2.71 -2.93
C ARG A 15 22.37 1.50 -2.97
N PRO A 16 23.30 1.45 -3.94
CA PRO A 16 24.12 0.26 -4.18
C PRO A 16 25.03 -0.10 -3.00
N SER A 17 25.46 0.91 -2.22
CA SER A 17 26.35 0.74 -1.07
C SER A 17 25.62 0.44 0.24
N ALA A 18 24.29 0.49 0.27
CA ALA A 18 23.54 0.24 1.50
C ALA A 18 23.64 -1.24 1.90
N CYS A 19 23.60 -1.51 3.20
CA CYS A 19 23.60 -2.86 3.75
C CYS A 19 22.18 -3.35 4.04
N LYS A 20 21.30 -2.46 4.51
CA LYS A 20 19.88 -2.73 4.73
C LYS A 20 19.04 -1.53 4.32
N VAL A 21 17.89 -1.79 3.70
CA VAL A 21 16.90 -0.76 3.37
C VAL A 21 15.54 -1.23 3.82
N HIS A 22 14.81 -0.33 4.49
CA HIS A 22 13.43 -0.53 4.88
C HIS A 22 12.56 0.59 4.31
N LEU A 23 11.29 0.26 4.10
CA LEU A 23 10.25 1.20 3.72
C LEU A 23 9.40 1.51 4.96
N ALA A 24 9.12 2.79 5.21
CA ALA A 24 8.20 3.21 6.26
C ALA A 24 7.22 4.24 5.69
N GLY A 25 5.97 4.16 6.10
CA GLY A 25 4.93 5.07 5.66
C GLY A 25 3.62 4.82 6.37
N ASP A 26 2.57 5.49 5.91
CA ASP A 26 1.24 5.41 6.53
C ASP A 26 0.70 3.96 6.56
N PHE A 27 1.01 3.17 5.53
CA PHE A 27 0.59 1.77 5.41
C PHE A 27 1.25 0.80 6.40
N ASN A 28 2.30 1.21 7.13
CA ASN A 28 2.90 0.42 8.20
C ASN A 28 3.12 1.23 9.49
N ASN A 29 2.30 2.26 9.70
CA ASN A 29 2.36 3.15 10.85
C ASN A 29 3.78 3.71 11.09
N TRP A 30 4.52 3.98 10.02
CA TRP A 30 5.90 4.49 10.06
C TRP A 30 6.90 3.57 10.78
N ASN A 31 6.59 2.27 10.90
CA ASN A 31 7.48 1.29 11.50
C ASN A 31 8.52 0.77 10.50
N HIS A 32 9.69 1.39 10.47
CA HIS A 32 10.81 1.00 9.62
C HIS A 32 11.42 -0.37 9.92
N GLN A 33 10.97 -1.11 10.93
CA GLN A 33 11.41 -2.49 11.17
C GLN A 33 10.50 -3.52 10.48
N GLN A 34 9.31 -3.13 10.01
CA GLN A 34 8.30 -4.07 9.52
C GLN A 34 8.40 -4.39 8.03
N LEU A 35 9.02 -3.53 7.22
CA LEU A 35 9.02 -3.68 5.76
C LEU A 35 10.45 -3.56 5.18
N PRO A 36 11.27 -4.63 5.27
CA PRO A 36 12.55 -4.68 4.58
C PRO A 36 12.36 -4.73 3.06
N MET A 37 13.24 -4.05 2.32
CA MET A 37 13.27 -4.08 0.87
C MET A 37 14.25 -5.14 0.37
N ALA A 38 13.98 -5.75 -0.79
CA ALA A 38 14.85 -6.72 -1.41
C ALA A 38 15.96 -6.04 -2.22
N ARG A 39 17.22 -6.44 -2.03
CA ARG A 39 18.38 -5.93 -2.78
C ARG A 39 18.46 -6.58 -4.16
N GLY A 40 18.37 -5.78 -5.21
CA GLY A 40 18.68 -6.16 -6.58
C GLY A 40 20.18 -6.15 -6.88
N ARG A 41 20.58 -6.87 -7.93
CA ARG A 41 21.98 -6.91 -8.42
C ARG A 41 22.41 -5.60 -9.11
N ASP A 42 21.44 -4.78 -9.50
CA ASP A 42 21.56 -3.49 -10.17
C ASP A 42 21.74 -2.31 -9.21
N GLY A 43 21.82 -2.56 -7.90
CA GLY A 43 21.94 -1.53 -6.87
C GLY A 43 20.60 -0.91 -6.44
N TYR A 44 19.49 -1.36 -7.01
CA TYR A 44 18.15 -0.98 -6.58
C TYR A 44 17.63 -1.87 -5.46
N TRP A 45 16.99 -1.26 -4.49
CA TRP A 45 16.19 -1.92 -3.48
C TRP A 45 14.73 -1.84 -3.87
N LYS A 46 14.01 -2.97 -3.77
CA LYS A 46 12.62 -3.06 -4.24
C LYS A 46 11.69 -3.61 -3.17
N ALA A 47 10.49 -3.04 -3.08
CA ALA A 47 9.37 -3.58 -2.33
C ALA A 47 8.10 -3.44 -3.16
N ARG A 48 7.29 -4.49 -3.20
CA ARG A 48 6.02 -4.51 -3.91
C ARG A 48 4.89 -4.85 -2.93
N MET A 49 3.81 -4.07 -2.95
CA MET A 49 2.64 -4.30 -2.10
C MET A 49 1.36 -3.83 -2.76
N ARG A 50 0.21 -4.23 -2.21
CA ARG A 50 -1.08 -3.66 -2.55
C ARG A 50 -1.42 -2.52 -1.60
N LEU A 51 -1.90 -1.41 -2.14
CA LEU A 51 -2.49 -0.32 -1.38
C LEU A 51 -3.91 -0.06 -1.89
N PRO A 52 -4.87 0.24 -1.00
CA PRO A 52 -6.19 0.67 -1.45
C PRO A 52 -6.10 2.03 -2.14
N ALA A 53 -7.14 2.41 -2.87
CA ALA A 53 -7.25 3.73 -3.46
C ALA A 53 -7.09 4.82 -2.39
N GLY A 54 -6.26 5.81 -2.66
CA GLY A 54 -5.91 6.84 -1.70
C GLY A 54 -4.54 7.45 -1.92
N GLU A 55 -4.14 8.29 -0.97
CA GLU A 55 -2.83 8.94 -0.92
C GLU A 55 -2.11 8.47 0.35
N PHE A 56 -0.82 8.15 0.23
CA PHE A 56 0.00 7.68 1.34
C PHE A 56 1.35 8.36 1.33
N LYS A 57 1.83 8.69 2.52
CA LYS A 57 3.17 9.22 2.77
C LYS A 57 4.14 8.10 3.11
N PHE A 58 5.39 8.24 2.67
CA PHE A 58 6.43 7.26 2.93
C PHE A 58 7.85 7.85 2.85
N ARG A 59 8.82 7.10 3.38
CA ARG A 59 10.27 7.31 3.23
C ARG A 59 11.03 5.98 3.16
N TYR A 60 12.22 6.02 2.59
CA TYR A 60 13.19 4.93 2.69
C TYR A 60 14.11 5.16 3.89
N CYS A 61 14.40 4.09 4.64
CA CYS A 61 15.42 4.08 5.69
C CYS A 61 16.56 3.15 5.26
N ALA A 62 17.70 3.70 4.86
CA ALA A 62 18.89 2.94 4.49
C ALA A 62 19.96 3.11 5.56
N ASP A 63 20.38 2.01 6.18
CA ASP A 63 21.40 1.98 7.23
C ASP A 63 21.19 2.99 8.39
N GLY A 64 19.92 3.37 8.65
CA GLY A 64 19.54 4.32 9.70
C GLY A 64 19.32 5.75 9.20
N GLU A 65 19.64 6.04 7.95
CA GLU A 65 19.40 7.34 7.32
C GLU A 65 18.08 7.38 6.54
N TRP A 66 17.40 8.52 6.60
CA TRP A 66 16.05 8.70 6.07
C TRP A 66 16.02 9.50 4.77
N PHE A 67 15.46 8.91 3.72
CA PHE A 67 15.43 9.47 2.37
C PHE A 67 14.01 9.65 1.85
N ALA A 68 13.77 10.83 1.28
CA ALA A 68 12.63 11.06 0.41
C ALA A 68 12.94 10.59 -1.02
N ASP A 69 11.91 10.15 -1.72
CA ASP A 69 11.83 9.96 -3.16
C ASP A 69 11.28 11.22 -3.85
N TYR A 70 12.17 12.05 -4.39
CA TYR A 70 11.78 13.25 -5.15
C TYR A 70 11.24 12.93 -6.55
N ALA A 71 11.33 11.68 -7.00
CA ALA A 71 10.76 11.21 -8.25
C ALA A 71 9.40 10.50 -8.05
N ALA A 72 8.83 10.55 -6.84
CA ALA A 72 7.48 10.07 -6.57
C ALA A 72 6.42 11.10 -6.99
N PHE A 73 5.18 10.95 -6.53
CA PHE A 73 4.05 11.80 -6.93
C PHE A 73 4.09 13.20 -6.31
N GLY A 74 5.00 13.42 -5.37
CA GLY A 74 5.18 14.68 -4.66
C GLY A 74 5.93 14.46 -3.35
N VAL A 75 6.14 15.56 -2.63
CA VAL A 75 6.68 15.57 -1.27
C VAL A 75 5.89 16.52 -0.40
N GLU A 76 5.78 16.20 0.89
CA GLU A 76 5.09 17.03 1.89
C GLU A 76 5.94 17.18 3.16
N PRO A 77 5.73 18.26 3.95
CA PRO A 77 6.33 18.36 5.27
C PRO A 77 5.91 17.20 6.18
N GLY A 78 6.89 16.62 6.85
CA GLY A 78 6.75 15.47 7.74
C GLY A 78 7.62 15.58 8.98
N ARG A 79 7.51 14.60 9.87
CA ARG A 79 8.18 14.60 11.19
C ARG A 79 9.71 14.68 11.09
N PHE A 80 10.29 14.13 10.03
CA PHE A 80 11.74 14.01 9.85
C PHE A 80 12.25 14.81 8.64
N GLY A 81 11.52 15.85 8.23
CA GLY A 81 11.76 16.57 6.98
C GLY A 81 10.69 16.23 5.94
N LEU A 82 11.06 16.17 4.66
CA LEU A 82 10.10 15.88 3.60
C LEU A 82 9.76 14.38 3.54
N ASP A 83 8.47 14.08 3.45
CA ASP A 83 7.92 12.76 3.20
C ASP A 83 7.50 12.66 1.73
N SER A 84 7.72 11.51 1.10
CA SER A 84 7.27 11.26 -0.27
C SER A 84 5.82 10.86 -0.32
N VAL A 85 5.15 11.19 -1.41
CA VAL A 85 3.74 10.86 -1.66
C VAL A 85 3.62 9.79 -2.74
N VAL A 86 2.79 8.79 -2.49
CA VAL A 86 2.27 7.87 -3.50
C VAL A 86 0.75 7.99 -3.59
N ARG A 87 0.22 7.96 -4.82
CA ARG A 87 -1.22 8.04 -5.10
C ARG A 87 -1.68 6.78 -5.82
N VAL A 88 -2.77 6.20 -5.33
CA VAL A 88 -3.42 5.02 -5.91
C VAL A 88 -4.81 5.43 -6.37
N ALA A 89 -5.05 5.33 -7.67
CA ALA A 89 -6.34 5.68 -8.25
C ALA A 89 -7.42 4.64 -7.86
N PRO A 90 -8.69 5.05 -7.74
CA PRO A 90 -9.80 4.11 -7.62
C PRO A 90 -9.83 3.12 -8.79
N PRO A 91 -10.25 1.87 -8.58
CA PRO A 91 -10.46 0.93 -9.67
C PRO A 91 -11.49 1.51 -10.65
N THR A 92 -11.15 1.50 -11.95
CA THR A 92 -12.01 2.02 -13.02
C THR A 92 -13.21 1.11 -13.32
N THR A 93 -13.25 -0.09 -12.74
CA THR A 93 -14.41 -0.98 -12.79
C THR A 93 -15.23 -0.81 -11.51
N PRO A 94 -16.50 -0.40 -11.60
CA PRO A 94 -17.39 -0.33 -10.44
C PRO A 94 -17.48 -1.71 -9.78
N PRO A 95 -17.50 -1.80 -8.43
CA PRO A 95 -17.75 -3.08 -7.77
C PRO A 95 -19.10 -3.61 -8.25
N VAL A 96 -19.10 -4.83 -8.81
CA VAL A 96 -20.36 -5.53 -9.13
C VAL A 96 -21.07 -5.75 -7.79
N LEU A 97 -22.17 -5.04 -7.58
CA LEU A 97 -23.07 -5.29 -6.45
C LEU A 97 -23.48 -6.76 -6.54
N LYS A 98 -23.05 -7.58 -5.57
CA LYS A 98 -23.64 -8.90 -5.36
C LYS A 98 -25.07 -8.66 -4.93
N VAL A 99 -26.01 -8.73 -5.87
CA VAL A 99 -27.44 -8.77 -5.57
C VAL A 99 -27.64 -10.00 -4.70
N ILE A 100 -27.83 -9.78 -3.39
CA ILE A 100 -28.30 -10.82 -2.48
C ILE A 100 -29.72 -11.11 -2.93
N ASP A 101 -29.93 -12.23 -3.60
CA ASP A 101 -31.27 -12.68 -3.97
C ASP A 101 -32.05 -13.01 -2.68
N MET A 102 -32.94 -12.09 -2.27
CA MET A 102 -33.83 -12.27 -1.12
C MET A 102 -35.05 -13.16 -1.41
N ARG A 103 -35.07 -13.92 -2.52
CA ARG A 103 -36.23 -14.77 -2.86
C ARG A 103 -36.02 -16.24 -2.48
N SER A 104 -35.88 -16.50 -1.18
CA SER A 104 -36.29 -17.77 -0.56
C SER A 104 -36.22 -17.62 0.97
N ARG A 105 -37.21 -17.93 1.80
CA ARG A 105 -38.49 -18.60 1.61
C ARG A 105 -39.43 -18.19 2.75
N THR A 106 -40.70 -18.19 2.37
CA THR A 106 -41.95 -17.93 3.08
C THR A 106 -42.07 -18.64 4.44
N ALA A 107 -42.67 -17.95 5.40
CA ALA A 107 -43.21 -18.53 6.62
C ALA A 107 -44.43 -19.43 6.32
N HIS A 108 -44.40 -20.66 6.80
CA HIS A 108 -45.54 -21.54 7.09
C HIS A 108 -45.20 -22.15 8.46
N GLY A 109 -46.05 -22.16 9.48
CA GLY A 109 -47.50 -22.18 9.52
C GLY A 109 -47.83 -23.10 10.71
N GLN A 110 -48.50 -22.55 11.70
CA GLN A 110 -48.93 -23.17 12.95
C GLN A 110 -49.71 -24.48 12.69
N MET A 111 -49.35 -25.57 13.38
CA MET A 111 -50.22 -26.74 13.55
C MET A 111 -50.19 -27.19 15.00
N ALA A 112 -51.32 -26.95 15.68
CA ALA A 112 -51.71 -27.65 16.90
C ALA A 112 -52.13 -29.08 16.56
N VAL A 113 -51.88 -30.03 17.47
CA VAL A 113 -52.65 -31.28 17.54
C VAL A 113 -52.88 -31.63 19.01
N ALA A 114 -54.10 -32.13 19.23
CA ALA A 114 -54.83 -32.53 20.43
C ALA A 114 -54.04 -33.24 21.55
#